data_AF-A0A225WXE9-F1
#
_entry.id   AF-A0A225WXE9-F1
#
_cell.length_a   1.000
_cell.length_b   1.000
_cell.length_c   1.000
_cell.angle_alpha   90.00
_cell.angle_beta   90.00
_cell.angle_gamma   90.00
#
_symmetry.space_group_name_H-M   'P 1'
#
loop_
_entity.id
_entity.type
_entity.pdbx_description
1 polymer ?
#
loop_
_entity_poly.entity_id
_entity_poly.type
_entity_poly.pdbx_seq_one_letter_code
_entity_poly.pdbx_strand_id
1 'polypeptide(L)'
;MQSFLAGSSRTSPSALYQLDEEGFEPGGDLSVVRQSFAKLQQKVGGAPVLPPFDRGIVVHVTLFANDSTLMQERDEKMHAVRFCGRVLKEAEMNYHPAWKEVLALLLLMKTCYT
;
A
#
# COMPACT_ATOMS: atom_id res chain seq x y z
N MET A 1 7.84 16.97 -11.92
CA MET A 1 6.40 17.26 -12.10
C MET A 1 5.76 17.35 -10.72
N GLN A 2 5.99 18.48 -10.03
CA GLN A 2 5.42 18.80 -8.71
C GLN A 2 4.40 19.91 -8.94
N SER A 3 3.11 19.62 -8.77
CA SER A 3 2.08 20.64 -8.64
C SER A 3 0.76 19.98 -8.24
N PHE A 4 0.61 19.68 -6.95
CA PHE A 4 -0.70 19.36 -6.39
C PHE A 4 -0.79 19.79 -4.92
N LEU A 5 -0.39 21.02 -4.60
CA LEU A 5 -0.62 21.62 -3.28
C LEU A 5 -0.93 23.12 -3.42
N ALA A 6 -2.19 23.43 -3.73
CA ALA A 6 -2.77 24.73 -3.41
C ALA A 6 -4.27 24.53 -3.13
N GLY A 7 -4.67 24.62 -1.86
CA GLY A 7 -6.06 24.42 -1.44
C GLY A 7 -6.22 24.17 0.05
N SER A 8 -6.26 25.28 0.81
CA SER A 8 -6.34 25.39 2.26
C SER A 8 -7.40 24.51 2.97
N SER A 9 -6.94 23.61 3.85
CA SER A 9 -7.43 23.47 5.24
C SER A 9 -6.41 22.66 6.03
N ARG A 10 -6.06 23.15 7.24
CA ARG A 10 -4.96 22.65 8.08
C ARG A 10 -5.13 21.17 8.45
N THR A 11 -4.55 20.26 7.68
CA THR A 11 -4.11 18.94 8.12
C THR A 11 -2.98 18.54 7.19
N SER A 12 -1.75 18.71 7.65
CA SER A 12 -0.59 18.31 6.88
C SER A 12 -0.47 16.79 6.90
N PRO A 13 -0.31 16.11 5.75
CA PRO A 13 0.08 14.70 5.72
C PRO A 13 1.34 14.42 6.56
N SER A 14 2.17 15.43 6.81
CA SER A 14 3.35 15.36 7.68
C SER A 14 3.03 14.87 9.10
N ALA A 15 1.82 15.06 9.61
CA ALA A 15 1.45 14.61 10.96
C ALA A 15 1.54 13.08 11.13
N LEU A 16 1.30 12.31 10.06
CA LEU A 16 1.50 10.86 10.08
C LEU A 16 2.99 10.48 10.09
N TYR A 17 3.84 11.27 9.44
CA TYR A 17 5.29 11.05 9.38
C TYR A 17 6.03 11.52 10.63
N GLN A 18 5.42 12.41 11.41
CA GLN A 18 5.96 12.97 12.65
C GLN A 18 5.57 12.16 13.88
N LEU A 19 4.74 11.12 13.71
CA LEU A 19 4.32 10.27 14.82
C LEU A 19 5.44 9.29 15.17
N ASP A 20 5.99 9.45 16.37
CA ASP A 20 6.97 8.57 17.01
C ASP A 20 6.34 7.81 18.18
N GLU A 21 7.13 6.98 18.86
CA GLU A 21 6.64 6.16 19.99
C GLU A 21 6.14 7.00 21.16
N GLU A 22 6.72 8.18 21.38
CA GLU A 22 6.36 9.12 22.45
C GLU A 22 4.93 9.67 22.25
N GLY A 23 4.51 9.84 21.00
CA GLY A 23 3.13 10.21 20.67
C GLY A 23 2.07 9.16 21.05
N PHE A 24 2.45 7.90 21.27
CA PHE A 24 1.54 6.83 21.70
C PHE A 24 1.44 6.67 23.22
N GLU A 25 2.25 7.40 23.99
CA GLU A 25 2.21 7.35 25.45
C GLU A 25 0.88 7.86 26.02
N PRO A 26 0.46 7.38 27.21
CA PRO A 26 -0.78 7.82 27.85
C PRO A 26 -0.76 9.33 28.12
N GLY A 27 -1.52 10.09 27.33
CA GLY A 27 -1.58 11.56 27.40
C GLY A 27 -1.16 12.28 26.12
N GLY A 28 -0.63 11.56 25.12
CA GLY A 28 -0.33 12.11 23.80
C GLY A 28 -1.60 12.53 23.03
N ASP A 29 -1.59 13.74 22.46
CA ASP A 29 -2.69 14.22 21.62
C ASP A 29 -2.62 13.61 20.21
N LEU A 30 -3.35 12.53 20.00
CA LEU A 30 -3.46 11.85 18.71
C LEU A 30 -4.56 12.43 17.80
N SER A 31 -5.24 13.53 18.19
CA SER A 31 -6.39 14.05 17.46
C SER A 31 -6.05 14.43 16.00
N VAL A 32 -4.94 15.13 15.80
CA VAL A 32 -4.45 15.57 14.47
C VAL A 32 -4.04 14.38 13.60
N VAL A 33 -3.39 13.39 14.20
CA VAL A 33 -2.97 12.14 13.54
C VAL A 33 -4.19 11.36 13.07
N ARG A 34 -5.17 11.15 13.96
CA ARG A 34 -6.43 10.46 13.64
C ARG A 34 -7.18 11.15 12.51
N GLN A 35 -7.26 12.48 12.54
CA GLN A 35 -7.89 13.24 11.48
C GLN A 35 -7.15 13.08 10.14
N SER A 36 -5.82 13.10 10.16
CA SER A 36 -4.98 12.89 8.98
C SER A 36 -5.13 11.48 8.41
N PHE A 37 -5.19 10.47 9.28
CA PHE A 37 -5.43 9.07 8.90
C PHE A 37 -6.82 8.88 8.30
N ALA A 38 -7.87 9.45 8.88
CA ALA A 38 -9.23 9.41 8.33
C ALA A 38 -9.29 10.02 6.91
N LYS A 39 -8.57 11.13 6.68
CA LYS A 39 -8.44 11.72 5.35
C LYS A 39 -7.70 10.80 4.37
N LEU A 40 -6.65 10.10 4.82
CA LEU A 40 -5.97 9.11 3.99
C LEU A 40 -6.91 7.96 3.62
N GLN A 41 -7.69 7.44 4.57
CA GLN A 41 -8.69 6.41 4.32
C GLN A 41 -9.73 6.87 3.29
N GLN A 42 -10.23 8.11 3.40
CA GLN A 42 -11.14 8.69 2.39
C GLN A 42 -10.50 8.77 1.00
N LYS A 43 -9.23 9.16 0.89
CA LYS A 43 -8.51 9.19 -0.38
C LYS A 43 -8.31 7.81 -0.98
N VAL A 44 -8.01 6.81 -0.16
CA VAL A 44 -7.87 5.41 -0.59
C VAL A 44 -9.22 4.86 -1.04
N GLY A 45 -10.30 5.12 -0.30
CA GLY A 45 -11.66 4.70 -0.68
C GLY A 45 -12.21 5.42 -1.92
N GLY A 46 -11.78 6.65 -2.16
CA GLY A 46 -12.12 7.43 -3.36
C GLY A 46 -11.16 7.24 -4.54
N ALA A 47 -10.15 6.37 -4.40
CA ALA A 47 -9.22 6.10 -5.49
C ALA A 47 -9.93 5.38 -6.65
N PRO A 48 -9.52 5.64 -7.91
CA PRO A 48 -10.11 4.95 -9.05
C PRO A 48 -9.90 3.43 -8.94
N VAL A 49 -10.89 2.67 -9.43
CA VAL A 49 -10.79 1.21 -9.53
C VAL A 49 -9.57 0.85 -10.38
N LEU A 50 -8.84 -0.18 -9.96
CA LEU A 50 -7.65 -0.63 -10.68
C LEU A 50 -8.01 -0.99 -12.12
N PRO A 51 -7.16 -0.60 -13.09
CA PRO A 51 -7.39 -0.93 -14.48
C PRO A 51 -7.49 -2.45 -14.66
N PRO A 52 -8.31 -2.92 -15.61
CA PRO A 52 -8.38 -4.35 -15.92
C PRO A 52 -7.03 -4.83 -16.44
N PHE A 53 -6.68 -6.06 -16.05
CA PHE A 53 -5.47 -6.74 -16.49
C PHE A 53 -5.49 -6.99 -18.01
N ASP A 54 -4.40 -6.63 -18.68
CA ASP A 54 -4.25 -6.84 -20.12
C ASP A 54 -3.11 -7.80 -20.43
N ARG A 55 -3.40 -8.93 -21.07
CA ARG A 55 -2.40 -9.96 -21.38
C ARG A 55 -1.34 -9.50 -22.38
N GLY A 56 -1.61 -8.45 -23.16
CA GLY A 56 -0.69 -7.92 -24.17
C GLY A 56 0.40 -7.02 -23.60
N ILE A 57 0.34 -6.69 -22.30
CA ILE A 57 1.25 -5.74 -21.65
C ILE A 57 2.18 -6.48 -20.71
N VAL A 58 3.46 -6.07 -20.72
CA VAL A 58 4.48 -6.60 -19.82
C VAL A 58 4.05 -6.41 -18.36
N VAL A 59 4.18 -7.48 -17.59
CA VAL A 59 3.77 -7.54 -16.20
C VAL A 59 5.01 -7.43 -15.33
N HIS A 60 4.97 -6.51 -14.38
CA HIS A 60 5.95 -6.37 -13.31
C HIS A 60 5.34 -6.81 -11.99
N VAL A 61 6.07 -7.63 -11.25
CA VAL A 61 5.67 -8.07 -9.91
C VAL A 61 6.63 -7.45 -8.91
N THR A 62 6.08 -6.70 -7.96
CA THR A 62 6.81 -6.26 -6.77
C THR A 62 6.39 -7.15 -5.61
N LEU A 63 7.37 -7.76 -4.94
CA LEU A 63 7.15 -8.61 -3.78
C LEU A 63 7.66 -7.91 -2.53
N PHE A 64 6.87 -7.96 -1.48
CA PHE A 64 7.30 -7.69 -0.12
C PHE A 64 6.96 -8.91 0.75
N ALA A 65 7.48 -8.93 1.98
CA ALA A 65 7.37 -10.10 2.85
C ALA A 65 5.93 -10.62 3.05
N ASN A 66 4.92 -9.75 3.08
CA ASN A 66 3.53 -10.13 3.34
C ASN A 66 2.56 -9.70 2.23
N ASP A 67 3.04 -8.99 1.23
CA ASP A 67 2.22 -8.49 0.14
C ASP A 67 2.97 -8.50 -1.21
N SER A 68 2.18 -8.31 -2.25
CA SER A 68 2.65 -8.31 -3.63
C SER A 68 1.76 -7.39 -4.45
N THR A 69 2.37 -6.72 -5.42
CA THR A 69 1.67 -5.86 -6.35
C THR A 69 1.96 -6.31 -7.78
N LEU A 70 0.88 -6.51 -8.54
CA LEU A 70 0.92 -6.70 -9.98
C LEU A 70 0.82 -5.34 -10.64
N MET A 71 1.81 -4.98 -11.45
CA MET A 71 1.86 -3.73 -12.18
C MET A 71 2.02 -4.00 -13.68
N GLN A 72 1.50 -3.08 -14.48
CA GLN A 72 1.64 -3.11 -15.94
C GLN A 72 2.09 -1.74 -16.42
N GLU A 73 3.03 -1.72 -17.35
CA GLU A 73 3.49 -0.49 -17.97
C GLU A 73 2.49 -0.04 -19.04
N ARG A 74 1.77 1.06 -18.79
CA ARG A 74 0.88 1.72 -19.76
C ARG A 74 1.29 3.17 -19.89
N ASP A 75 1.37 3.65 -21.12
CA ASP A 75 1.70 5.05 -21.42
C ASP A 75 2.97 5.53 -20.68
N GLU A 76 4.02 4.68 -20.69
CA GLU A 76 5.31 4.90 -20.01
C GLU A 76 5.23 5.03 -18.48
N LYS A 77 4.14 4.55 -17.87
CA LYS A 77 3.91 4.58 -16.43
C LYS A 77 3.55 3.20 -15.90
N MET A 78 4.01 2.90 -14.69
CA MET A 78 3.62 1.69 -13.98
C MET A 78 2.23 1.87 -13.35
N HIS A 79 1.25 1.15 -13.87
CA HIS A 79 -0.10 1.09 -13.32
C HIS A 79 -0.26 -0.17 -12.47
N ALA A 80 -0.61 0.00 -11.19
CA ALA A 80 -1.01 -1.13 -10.37
C ALA A 80 -2.33 -1.72 -10.89
N VAL A 81 -2.35 -3.03 -11.11
CA VAL A 81 -3.51 -3.78 -11.62
C VAL A 81 -4.13 -4.61 -10.51
N ARG A 82 -3.32 -5.10 -9.58
CA ARG A 82 -3.80 -5.88 -8.44
C ARG A 82 -2.85 -5.75 -7.26
N PHE A 83 -3.44 -5.63 -6.07
CA PHE A 83 -2.74 -5.78 -4.79
C PHE A 83 -3.16 -7.11 -4.16
N CYS A 84 -2.18 -7.89 -3.70
CA CYS A 84 -2.41 -9.15 -3.01
C CYS A 84 -1.57 -9.16 -1.74
N GLY A 85 -2.22 -9.20 -0.58
CA GLY A 85 -1.54 -9.31 0.69
C GLY A 85 -2.33 -10.17 1.65
N ARG A 86 -1.64 -10.73 2.63
CA ARG A 86 -2.28 -11.43 3.74
C ARG A 86 -1.48 -11.28 5.02
N VAL A 87 -2.15 -11.46 6.15
CA VAL A 87 -1.47 -11.59 7.44
C VAL A 87 -0.71 -12.92 7.46
N LEU A 88 0.58 -12.85 7.79
CA LEU A 88 1.41 -14.03 8.00
C LEU A 88 1.09 -14.66 9.35
N LYS A 89 1.08 -16.00 9.40
CA LYS A 89 0.97 -16.73 10.67
C LYS A 89 2.28 -16.63 11.44
N GLU A 90 2.22 -16.85 12.75
CA GLU A 90 3.39 -16.75 13.64
C GLU A 90 4.61 -17.54 13.14
N ALA A 91 4.43 -18.79 12.71
CA ALA A 91 5.51 -19.58 12.14
C ALA A 91 6.08 -18.97 10.83
N GLU A 92 5.21 -18.41 9.97
CA GLU A 92 5.60 -17.78 8.71
C GLU A 92 6.34 -16.45 8.93
N MET A 93 6.05 -15.74 10.03
CA MET A 93 6.79 -14.54 10.42
C MET A 93 8.26 -14.82 10.73
N ASN A 94 8.60 -16.06 11.10
CA ASN A 94 9.98 -16.47 11.40
C ASN A 94 10.75 -16.99 10.18
N TYR A 95 10.11 -17.05 9.00
CA TYR A 95 10.80 -17.46 7.78
C TYR A 95 11.81 -16.43 7.31
N HIS A 96 12.82 -16.90 6.58
CA HIS A 96 13.75 -16.03 5.86
C HIS A 96 12.98 -15.07 4.91
N PRO A 97 13.41 -13.82 4.71
CA PRO A 97 12.74 -12.86 3.83
C PRO A 97 12.36 -13.42 2.45
N ALA A 98 13.29 -14.12 1.78
CA ALA A 98 13.04 -14.75 0.48
C ALA A 98 11.88 -15.77 0.52
N TRP A 99 11.73 -16.54 1.59
CA TRP A 99 10.61 -17.49 1.72
C TRP A 99 9.27 -16.79 1.88
N LYS A 100 9.25 -15.64 2.54
CA LYS A 100 8.05 -14.81 2.69
C LYS A 100 7.64 -14.20 1.35
N GLU A 101 8.60 -13.74 0.56
CA GLU A 101 8.36 -13.28 -0.82
C GLU A 101 7.79 -14.40 -1.70
N VAL A 102 8.28 -15.64 -1.55
CA VAL A 102 7.71 -16.80 -2.25
C VAL A 102 6.24 -17.02 -1.84
N LEU A 103 5.90 -16.89 -0.56
CA LEU A 103 4.50 -16.98 -0.11
C LEU A 103 3.63 -15.86 -0.71
N ALA A 104 4.15 -14.64 -0.81
CA ALA A 104 3.46 -13.52 -1.45
C ALA A 104 3.24 -13.79 -2.96
N LEU A 105 4.26 -14.32 -3.65
CA LEU A 105 4.16 -14.70 -5.06
C LEU A 105 3.14 -15.82 -5.28
N LEU A 106 3.15 -16.86 -4.45
CA LEU A 106 2.17 -17.95 -4.52
C LEU A 106 0.74 -17.45 -4.32
N LEU A 107 0.52 -16.50 -3.40
CA LEU A 107 -0.77 -15.86 -3.19
C LEU A 107 -1.22 -15.10 -4.45
N LEU A 108 -0.33 -14.30 -5.03
CA LEU A 108 -0.61 -13.55 -6.26
C LEU A 108 -1.01 -14.50 -7.39
N MET A 109 -0.20 -15.53 -7.66
CA MET A 109 -0.50 -16.53 -8.68
C MET A 109 -1.86 -17.20 -8.43
N LYS A 110 -2.13 -17.63 -7.19
CA LYS A 110 -3.42 -18.24 -6.85
C LYS A 110 -4.59 -17.33 -7.20
N THR A 111 -4.51 -16.03 -6.90
CA THR A 111 -5.59 -15.08 -7.20
C THR A 111 -5.68 -14.74 -8.69
N CYS A 112 -4.58 -14.73 -9.43
CA CYS A 112 -4.54 -14.35 -10.85
C CYS A 112 -4.95 -15.49 -11.80
N TYR A 113 -4.84 -16.75 -11.36
CA TYR A 113 -5.14 -17.94 -12.16
C TYR A 113 -6.36 -18.74 -11.67
N THR A 114 -7.18 -18.16 -10.79
CA THR A 114 -8.53 -18.67 -10.45
C THR A 114 -9.59 -17.83 -11.13
#